data_AF-A0A7V9UK69-F1
#
_entry.id   AF-A0A7V9UK69-F1
#
_cell.length_a   1.000
_cell.length_b   1.000
_cell.length_c   1.000
_cell.angle_alpha   90.00
_cell.angle_beta   90.00
_cell.angle_gamma   90.00
#
_symmetry.space_group_name_H-M   'P 1'
#
loop_
_entity.id
_entity.type
_entity.pdbx_description
1 polymer ?
#
loop_
_entity_poly.entity_id
_entity_poly.type
_entity_poly.pdbx_seq_one_letter_code
_entity_poly.pdbx_strand_id
1 'polypeptide(L)' 'LLTGAIALDLSPRANVAETVKSIFEKPIIPIRHRVPEIPDSVAQVIERALAKDPAHRWPSAEAMRAALLQSF' A
#
# COMPACT_ATOMS: atom_id res chain seq x y z
N LEU A 1 -9.56 -1.46 8.94
CA LEU A 1 -8.53 -1.55 7.88
C LEU A 1 -9.05 -2.46 6.77
N LEU A 2 -8.83 -2.12 5.50
CA LEU A 2 -9.42 -2.83 4.35
C LEU A 2 -9.04 -4.32 4.28
N THR A 3 -7.83 -4.69 4.70
CA THR A 3 -7.31 -6.06 4.60
C THR A 3 -7.12 -6.74 5.96
N GLY A 4 -7.29 -6.02 7.06
CA GLY A 4 -6.87 -6.47 8.39
C GLY A 4 -5.36 -6.72 8.57
N ALA A 5 -4.53 -6.40 7.55
CA ALA A 5 -3.09 -6.72 7.52
C ALA A 5 -2.23 -5.55 7.02
N ILE A 6 -0.97 -5.49 7.45
CA ILE A 6 0.01 -4.49 6.98
C ILE A 6 0.40 -4.80 5.53
N ALA A 7 0.71 -3.78 4.72
CA ALA A 7 1.06 -3.94 3.30
C ALA A 7 2.27 -4.86 3.02
N LEU A 8 3.13 -5.09 4.01
CA LEU A 8 4.35 -5.91 3.89
C LEU A 8 4.20 -7.23 4.63
N ASP A 9 4.91 -8.25 4.17
CA ASP A 9 5.07 -9.50 4.91
C ASP A 9 6.21 -9.37 5.92
N LEU A 10 5.84 -9.10 7.17
CA LEU A 10 6.74 -8.90 8.29
C LEU A 10 6.68 -10.13 9.20
N SER A 11 7.83 -10.66 9.58
CA SER A 11 7.88 -11.74 10.57
C SER A 11 7.41 -11.22 11.92
N PRO A 12 6.56 -11.94 12.67
CA PRO A 12 6.14 -11.54 14.02
C PRO A 12 7.29 -11.43 15.02
N ARG A 13 8.45 -12.03 14.71
CA ARG A 13 9.67 -12.00 15.51
C ARG A 13 10.70 -10.99 15.02
N ALA A 14 10.38 -10.22 13.98
CA ALA A 14 11.31 -9.26 13.42
C ALA A 14 11.64 -8.17 14.44
N ASN A 15 12.92 -7.87 14.59
CA ASN A 15 13.35 -6.72 15.37
C ASN A 15 13.15 -5.41 14.58
N VAL A 16 13.41 -4.27 15.23
CA VAL A 16 13.21 -2.94 14.61
C VAL A 16 14.06 -2.77 13.35
N ALA A 17 15.32 -3.20 13.36
CA ALA A 17 16.22 -3.06 12.20
C ALA A 17 15.73 -3.89 11.00
N GLU A 18 15.28 -5.13 11.24
CA GLU A 18 14.70 -5.99 10.21
C GLU A 18 13.39 -5.43 9.65
N THR A 19 12.58 -4.81 10.52
CA THR A 19 11.34 -4.14 10.13
C THR A 19 11.62 -2.93 9.23
N VAL A 20 12.54 -2.07 9.63
CA VAL A 20 12.97 -0.90 8.85
C VAL A 20 13.53 -1.33 7.50
N LYS A 21 14.42 -2.34 7.49
CA LYS A 21 14.95 -2.92 6.24
C LYS A 21 13.82 -3.39 5.32
N SER A 22 12.83 -4.09 5.88
CA SER A 22 11.67 -4.58 5.11
C SER A 22 10.81 -3.45 4.53
N ILE A 23 10.70 -2.31 5.23
CA ILE A 23 9.99 -1.13 4.73
C ILE A 23 10.65 -0.58 3.46
N PHE A 24 11.98 -0.59 3.39
CA PHE A 24 12.71 -0.09 2.22
C PHE A 24 12.81 -1.13 1.10
N GLU A 25 13.06 -2.39 1.43
CA GLU A 25 13.47 -3.40 0.44
C GLU A 25 12.35 -4.32 -0.03
N LYS A 26 11.40 -4.68 0.84
CA LYS A 26 10.38 -5.67 0.46
C LYS A 26 9.29 -5.02 -0.40
N PRO A 27 8.86 -5.68 -1.49
CA PRO A 27 7.69 -5.22 -2.23
C PRO A 27 6.46 -5.26 -1.34
N ILE A 28 5.49 -4.38 -1.63
CA ILE A 28 4.16 -4.50 -1.04
C ILE A 28 3.45 -5.72 -1.61
N ILE A 29 2.55 -6.31 -0.82
CA ILE A 29 1.61 -7.32 -1.33
C ILE A 29 0.44 -6.56 -1.98
N PRO A 30 0.14 -6.82 -3.27
CA PRO A 30 -0.99 -6.19 -3.95
C PRO A 30 -2.29 -6.41 -3.17
N ILE A 31 -3.12 -5.36 -3.06
CA ILE A 31 -4.25 -5.40 -2.12
C ILE A 31 -5.29 -6.47 -2.52
N ARG A 32 -5.47 -6.66 -3.82
CA ARG A 32 -6.39 -7.65 -4.39
C ARG A 32 -5.93 -9.10 -4.17
N HIS A 33 -4.65 -9.34 -3.87
CA HIS A 33 -4.19 -10.68 -3.46
C HIS A 33 -4.71 -11.06 -2.07
N ARG A 34 -5.06 -10.07 -1.24
CA ARG A 34 -5.64 -10.30 0.09
C ARG A 34 -7.16 -10.24 0.07
N VAL A 35 -7.70 -9.31 -0.72
CA VAL A 35 -9.14 -9.06 -0.80
C VAL A 35 -9.53 -8.92 -2.28
N PRO A 36 -9.83 -10.03 -2.97
CA PRO A 36 -10.07 -10.03 -4.42
C PRO A 36 -11.26 -9.17 -4.87
N GLU A 37 -12.26 -8.96 -4.00
CA GLU A 37 -13.46 -8.15 -4.30
C GLU A 37 -13.20 -6.64 -4.39
N ILE A 38 -12.01 -6.15 -4.02
CA ILE A 38 -11.68 -4.73 -4.16
C ILE A 38 -11.63 -4.34 -5.65
N PRO A 39 -12.33 -3.26 -6.06
CA PRO A 39 -12.26 -2.76 -7.43
C PRO A 39 -10.82 -2.43 -7.86
N ASP A 40 -10.51 -2.68 -9.13
CA ASP A 40 -9.15 -2.48 -9.66
C ASP A 40 -8.70 -1.02 -9.56
N SER A 41 -9.61 -0.08 -9.84
CA SER A 41 -9.40 1.36 -9.70
C SER A 41 -8.95 1.75 -8.28
N VAL A 42 -9.61 1.21 -7.25
CA VAL A 42 -9.27 1.45 -5.84
C VAL A 42 -7.91 0.85 -5.50
N ALA A 43 -7.64 -0.37 -5.99
CA ALA A 43 -6.37 -1.04 -5.77
C ALA A 43 -5.17 -0.23 -6.31
N GLN A 44 -5.30 0.30 -7.54
CA GLN A 44 -4.28 1.14 -8.15
C GLN A 44 -3.99 2.41 -7.33
N VAL A 45 -5.03 3.08 -6.80
CA VAL A 45 -4.86 4.29 -5.99
C VAL A 45 -4.09 3.99 -4.69
N ILE A 46 -4.44 2.88 -4.02
CA ILE A 46 -3.81 2.46 -2.76
C ILE A 46 -2.35 2.03 -3.00
N GLU A 47 -2.10 1.22 -4.03
CA GLU A 47 -0.75 0.72 -4.33
C GLU A 47 0.19 1.86 -4.74
N ARG A 48 -0.31 2.85 -5.50
CA ARG A 48 0.45 4.08 -5.80
C ARG A 48 0.79 4.87 -4.53
N ALA A 49 -0.14 4.96 -3.58
CA ALA A 49 0.13 5.66 -2.32
C ALA A 49 1.23 4.97 -1.49
N LEU A 50 1.41 3.66 -1.67
CA LEU A 50 2.41 2.83 -0.98
C LEU A 50 3.72 2.67 -1.77
N ALA A 51 3.89 3.36 -2.90
CA ALA A 51 5.12 3.31 -3.68
C ALA A 51 6.34 3.61 -2.81
N LYS A 52 7.44 2.89 -3.01
CA LYS A 52 8.65 3.05 -2.18
C LYS A 52 9.27 4.42 -2.37
N ASP A 53 9.43 4.81 -3.62
CA ASP A 53 9.87 6.14 -4.01
C ASP A 53 8.71 7.15 -3.87
N PRO A 54 8.87 8.19 -3.03
CA PRO A 54 7.89 9.26 -2.89
C PRO A 54 7.53 9.96 -4.20
N ALA A 55 8.45 10.03 -5.18
CA ALA A 55 8.19 10.66 -6.48
C ALA A 55 7.10 9.93 -7.29
N HIS A 56 6.90 8.64 -7.03
CA HIS A 56 5.84 7.85 -7.66
C HIS A 56 4.49 7.93 -6.92
N ARG A 57 4.45 8.50 -5.72
CA ARG A 57 3.23 8.63 -4.92
C ARG A 57 2.31 9.74 -5.44
N TRP A 58 1.21 9.94 -4.73
CA TRP A 58 0.38 11.12 -4.90
C TRP A 58 1.10 12.36 -4.41
N PRO A 59 1.03 13.49 -5.14
CA PRO A 59 1.70 14.73 -4.75
C PRO A 59 1.12 15.33 -3.45
N SER A 60 -0.11 14.95 -3.09
CA SER A 60 -0.75 15.31 -1.83
C SER A 60 -1.79 14.26 -1.42
N ALA A 61 -2.16 14.28 -0.14
CA ALA A 61 -3.28 13.46 0.37
C ALA A 61 -4.61 13.85 -0.30
N GLU A 62 -4.79 15.12 -0.69
CA GLU A 62 -5.97 15.59 -1.40
C GLU A 62 -6.05 14.99 -2.82
N ALA A 63 -4.93 14.96 -3.55
CA ALA A 63 -4.85 14.33 -4.87
C ALA A 63 -5.20 12.83 -4.80
N MET A 64 -4.69 12.13 -3.76
CA MET A 64 -5.07 10.75 -3.49
C MET A 64 -6.58 10.60 -3.24
N ARG A 65 -7.15 11.46 -2.39
CA ARG A 65 -8.59 11.45 -2.08
C ARG A 65 -9.44 11.70 -3.33
N ALA A 66 -9.04 12.64 -4.18
CA ALA A 66 -9.72 12.92 -5.44
C ALA A 66 -9.74 11.69 -6.35
N ALA A 67 -8.61 10.99 -6.47
CA ALA A 67 -8.52 9.74 -7.24
C ALA A 67 -9.41 8.63 -6.66
N LEU A 68 -9.48 8.50 -5.32
CA LEU A 68 -10.42 7.57 -4.69
C LEU A 68 -11.87 7.93 -5.04
N LEU A 69 -12.27 9.20 -4.96
CA LEU A 69 -13.65 9.60 -5.27
C LEU A 69 -14.05 9.36 -6.74
N GLN A 70 -13.08 9.29 -7.65
CA GLN A 70 -13.28 8.98 -9.07
C GLN A 70 -13.21 7.48 -9.38
N SER A 71 -12.94 6.64 -8.38
CA SER A 71 -12.73 5.19 -8.57
C SER A 71 -14.01 4.35 -8.50
N PHE A 72 -15.18 4.97 -8.42
CA PHE A 72 -16.51 4.35 -8.32
C PHE A 72 -17.51 4.99 -9.28
#